data_AF-A0A9D2RU61-F1
#
_entry.id   AF-A0A9D2RU61-F1
#
_cell.length_a   1.000
_cell.length_b   1.000
_cell.length_c   1.000
_cell.angle_alpha   90.00
_cell.angle_beta   90.00
_cell.angle_gamma   90.00
#
_symmetry.space_group_name_H-M   'P 1'
#
loop_
_entity.id
_entity.type
_entity.pdbx_description
1 polymer ?
#
loop_
_entity_poly.entity_id
_entity_poly.type
_entity_poly.pdbx_seq_one_letter_code
_entity_poly.pdbx_strand_id
1 'polypeptide(L)'
;MKKNKFRRIAAISLTVVMLLGCSVMSVFAADGSEEVAPDRTVTYSGGSEEQTSLTISQQDFFVNSKDLMPGEPGRTQTVRIENAGSENVKVWLKSESVEGLTQQQQELLNSLPMKITAHMQNGDKTVLYDGTTAGALVKNGTGDLTVEEHGVSLGWLETGNYATLEVVISAPVTIGNEFQSMNSMVDWVFVVEGIDEEPDDVPDITDDEIPQTGDTTFVLPAVLGVLLSIGVIVALLVYRKKRA
;
A
#
# COMPACT_ATOMS: atom_id res chain seq x y z
N MET A 1 -51.48 19.54 41.29
CA MET A 1 -50.10 18.98 41.47
C MET A 1 -49.66 17.93 40.42
N LYS A 2 -50.52 17.37 39.55
CA LYS A 2 -50.16 16.30 38.59
C LYS A 2 -49.47 16.78 37.28
N LYS A 3 -49.78 17.99 36.77
CA LYS A 3 -49.25 18.50 35.49
C LYS A 3 -47.73 18.76 35.53
N ASN A 4 -47.19 19.18 36.67
CA ASN A 4 -45.76 19.51 36.81
C ASN A 4 -44.89 18.25 36.93
N LYS A 5 -45.44 17.15 37.45
CA LYS A 5 -44.75 15.84 37.49
C LYS A 5 -44.67 15.20 36.10
N PHE A 6 -45.70 15.37 35.27
CA PHE A 6 -45.74 14.86 33.90
C PHE A 6 -44.77 15.58 32.96
N ARG A 7 -44.65 16.91 33.05
CA ARG A 7 -43.66 17.69 32.29
C ARG A 7 -42.22 17.35 32.68
N ARG A 8 -41.97 17.03 33.96
CA ARG A 8 -40.65 16.58 34.44
C ARG A 8 -40.28 15.21 33.90
N ILE A 9 -41.23 14.26 33.84
CA ILE A 9 -40.97 12.91 33.30
C ILE A 9 -40.75 12.95 31.78
N ALA A 10 -41.52 13.78 31.05
CA ALA A 10 -41.33 13.97 29.61
C ALA A 10 -40.02 14.69 29.26
N ALA A 11 -39.59 15.66 30.10
CA ALA A 11 -38.29 16.30 29.95
C ALA A 11 -37.15 15.30 30.19
N ILE A 12 -37.25 14.46 31.24
CA ILE A 12 -36.27 13.42 31.54
C ILE A 12 -36.17 12.40 30.39
N SER A 13 -37.29 11.97 29.81
CA SER A 13 -37.25 11.04 28.67
C SER A 13 -36.66 11.67 27.41
N LEU A 14 -36.88 12.97 27.17
CA LEU A 14 -36.27 13.68 26.05
C LEU A 14 -34.75 13.82 26.23
N THR A 15 -34.26 14.10 27.45
CA THR A 15 -32.82 14.11 27.75
C THR A 15 -32.18 12.73 27.66
N VAL A 16 -32.87 11.65 28.05
CA VAL A 16 -32.35 10.28 27.92
C VAL A 16 -32.27 9.86 26.44
N VAL A 17 -33.21 10.29 25.61
CA VAL A 17 -33.17 10.08 24.14
C VAL A 17 -32.06 10.92 23.49
N MET A 18 -31.80 12.14 23.96
CA MET A 18 -30.67 12.95 23.47
C MET A 18 -29.30 12.42 23.93
N LEU A 19 -29.18 11.89 25.16
CA LEU A 19 -27.96 11.26 25.68
C LEU A 19 -27.67 9.89 25.02
N LEU A 20 -28.71 9.14 24.65
CA LEU A 20 -28.57 7.90 23.85
C LEU A 20 -28.36 8.19 22.35
N GLY A 21 -28.70 9.39 21.87
CA GLY A 21 -28.43 9.84 20.50
C GLY A 21 -26.99 10.33 20.27
N CYS A 22 -26.25 10.67 21.33
CA CYS A 22 -24.84 11.08 21.24
C CYS A 22 -23.83 9.92 21.31
N SER A 23 -24.28 8.66 21.49
CA SER A 23 -23.40 7.49 21.56
C SER A 23 -23.22 6.73 20.25
N VAL A 24 -23.66 7.29 19.11
CA VAL A 24 -23.24 6.85 17.77
C VAL A 24 -22.29 7.87 17.14
N MET A 25 -21.35 8.39 17.93
CA MET A 25 -20.02 8.62 17.39
C MET A 25 -19.23 7.36 17.71
N SER A 26 -19.35 6.37 16.82
CA SER A 26 -18.27 5.40 16.66
C SER A 26 -17.06 6.22 16.24
N VAL A 27 -16.27 6.65 17.21
CA VAL A 27 -14.86 6.95 17.00
C VAL A 27 -14.29 5.61 16.58
N PHE A 28 -14.33 5.36 15.28
CA PHE A 28 -13.33 4.52 14.66
C PHE A 28 -12.03 5.28 14.90
N ALA A 29 -11.31 4.86 15.93
CA ALA A 29 -9.87 4.80 15.77
C ALA A 29 -9.66 3.84 14.60
N ALA A 30 -9.69 4.40 13.39
CA ALA A 30 -8.86 3.85 12.34
C ALA A 30 -7.50 3.69 13.00
N ASP A 31 -7.03 2.46 13.11
CA ASP A 31 -5.60 2.23 13.21
C ASP A 31 -5.06 2.79 11.90
N GLY A 32 -4.88 4.11 11.89
CA GLY A 32 -4.20 4.82 10.85
C GLY A 32 -2.77 4.39 11.02
N SER A 33 -2.41 3.25 10.43
CA SER A 33 -1.20 3.23 9.65
C SER A 33 -1.32 4.44 8.72
N GLU A 34 -0.76 5.58 9.15
CA GLU A 34 -0.47 6.66 8.24
C GLU A 34 0.33 5.97 7.12
N GLU A 35 -0.32 5.78 5.97
CA GLU A 35 0.36 5.29 4.78
C GLU A 35 1.48 6.30 4.55
N VAL A 36 2.71 5.89 4.87
CA VAL A 36 3.87 6.75 4.74
C VAL A 36 3.99 7.01 3.25
N ALA A 37 3.82 8.28 2.87
CA ALA A 37 3.87 8.67 1.47
C ALA A 37 5.18 8.16 0.85
N PRO A 38 5.11 7.43 -0.29
CA PRO A 38 6.28 6.82 -0.86
C PRO A 38 7.25 7.89 -1.37
N ASP A 39 8.56 7.62 -1.31
CA ASP A 39 9.58 8.54 -1.83
C ASP A 39 9.44 8.76 -3.34
N ARG A 40 8.98 7.72 -4.06
CA ARG A 40 8.73 7.73 -5.50
C ARG A 40 7.45 6.98 -5.86
N THR A 41 6.77 7.41 -6.92
CA THR A 41 5.64 6.68 -7.50
C THR A 41 5.84 6.54 -9.01
N VAL A 42 5.62 5.32 -9.51
CA VAL A 42 5.60 4.97 -10.92
C VAL A 42 4.19 4.53 -11.26
N THR A 43 3.52 5.23 -12.17
CA THR A 43 2.15 4.93 -12.55
C THR A 43 2.13 4.36 -13.97
N TYR A 44 1.64 3.13 -14.11
CA TYR A 44 1.19 2.59 -15.38
C TYR A 44 -0.19 3.12 -15.69
N SER A 45 -0.43 3.69 -16.87
CA SER A 45 -1.76 4.18 -17.24
C SER A 45 -2.45 3.36 -18.33
N GLY A 46 -1.78 2.35 -18.91
CA GLY A 46 -2.31 1.34 -19.83
C GLY A 46 -3.15 1.78 -21.04
N GLY A 47 -3.33 0.84 -21.98
CA GLY A 47 -4.07 1.04 -23.22
C GLY A 47 -3.68 0.07 -24.35
N SER A 48 -3.98 -1.24 -24.20
CA SER A 48 -4.04 -2.27 -25.24
C SER A 48 -2.91 -2.23 -26.30
N GLU A 49 -1.67 -2.44 -25.90
CA GLU A 49 -0.64 -2.99 -26.80
C GLU A 49 0.23 -4.01 -26.04
N GLU A 50 0.26 -5.25 -26.57
CA GLU A 50 1.11 -6.36 -26.14
C GLU A 50 2.55 -5.84 -25.93
N GLN A 51 3.08 -6.00 -24.71
CA GLN A 51 4.37 -5.45 -24.24
C GLN A 51 4.50 -3.91 -24.29
N THR A 52 3.81 -3.22 -23.39
CA THR A 52 4.13 -1.81 -23.12
C THR A 52 5.33 -1.74 -22.16
N SER A 53 6.55 -1.56 -22.66
CA SER A 53 7.70 -1.23 -21.80
C SER A 53 7.40 0.09 -21.08
N LEU A 54 7.25 0.05 -19.75
CA LEU A 54 6.98 1.25 -19.00
C LEU A 54 8.26 2.09 -19.00
N THR A 55 8.06 3.31 -19.45
CA THR A 55 9.10 4.29 -19.75
C THR A 55 10.11 4.39 -18.62
N ILE A 56 11.39 4.27 -18.99
CA ILE A 56 12.57 4.69 -18.23
C ILE A 56 12.21 5.98 -17.52
N SER A 57 12.01 5.90 -16.21
CA SER A 57 11.77 7.11 -15.47
C SER A 57 13.07 7.91 -15.57
N GLN A 58 13.04 9.05 -16.27
CA GLN A 58 14.09 10.07 -16.18
C GLN A 58 14.18 10.68 -14.77
N GLN A 59 13.41 10.14 -13.81
CA GLN A 59 13.47 10.51 -12.42
C GLN A 59 14.53 9.68 -11.72
N ASP A 60 15.27 10.37 -10.87
CA ASP A 60 16.21 9.75 -9.96
C ASP A 60 15.45 8.95 -8.88
N PHE A 61 15.51 7.62 -8.98
CA PHE A 61 14.94 6.73 -7.98
C PHE A 61 15.76 6.66 -6.70
N PHE A 62 17.04 7.04 -6.73
CA PHE A 62 18.00 6.81 -5.65
C PHE A 62 18.17 8.03 -4.73
N VAL A 63 17.09 8.79 -4.53
CA VAL A 63 17.14 10.06 -3.80
C VAL A 63 17.70 9.98 -2.39
N ASN A 64 17.39 8.89 -1.66
CA ASN A 64 17.85 8.69 -0.28
C ASN A 64 19.24 8.05 -0.22
N SER A 65 19.77 7.59 -1.35
CA SER A 65 21.00 6.79 -1.44
C SER A 65 22.20 7.61 -1.93
N LYS A 66 22.12 8.94 -1.86
CA LYS A 66 23.20 9.88 -2.19
C LYS A 66 24.08 10.15 -0.98
N ASP A 67 25.38 10.35 -1.16
CA ASP A 67 26.30 10.67 -0.05
C ASP A 67 26.33 9.57 1.04
N LEU A 68 26.30 8.29 0.64
CA LEU A 68 26.46 7.16 1.56
C LEU A 68 27.87 7.19 2.17
N MET A 69 27.98 7.03 3.50
CA MET A 69 29.28 6.86 4.15
C MET A 69 29.54 5.38 4.47
N PRO A 70 30.78 4.89 4.24
CA PRO A 70 31.16 3.53 4.60
C PRO A 70 30.88 3.22 6.07
N GLY A 71 30.16 2.13 6.32
CA GLY A 71 29.81 1.65 7.66
C GLY A 71 28.53 2.22 8.26
N GLU A 72 27.84 3.10 7.55
CA GLU A 72 26.51 3.56 7.95
C GLU A 72 25.46 2.46 7.79
N PRO A 73 24.36 2.52 8.57
CA PRO A 73 23.17 1.74 8.26
C PRO A 73 22.73 1.99 6.81
N GLY A 74 22.22 0.93 6.18
CA GLY A 74 21.64 1.07 4.84
C GLY A 74 20.52 2.10 4.82
N ARG A 75 20.45 2.87 3.75
CA ARG A 75 19.42 3.87 3.54
C ARG A 75 18.28 3.26 2.78
N THR A 76 17.09 3.47 3.32
CA THR A 76 15.84 2.96 2.78
C THR A 76 15.18 4.01 1.92
N GLN A 77 14.60 3.57 0.81
CA GLN A 77 13.69 4.33 -0.01
C GLN A 77 12.49 3.45 -0.37
N THR A 78 11.34 4.10 -0.54
CA THR A 78 10.07 3.46 -0.85
C THR A 78 9.64 3.86 -2.26
N VAL A 79 9.34 2.86 -3.09
CA VAL A 79 8.87 3.07 -4.47
C VAL A 79 7.50 2.43 -4.60
N ARG A 80 6.49 3.23 -4.88
CA ARG A 80 5.14 2.75 -5.19
C ARG A 80 4.97 2.56 -6.69
N ILE A 81 4.41 1.43 -7.09
CA ILE A 81 4.09 1.12 -8.48
C ILE A 81 2.58 0.98 -8.57
N GLU A 82 1.94 1.78 -9.40
CA GLU A 82 0.48 1.82 -9.52
C GLU A 82 0.03 1.36 -10.91
N ASN A 83 -1.06 0.61 -10.97
CA ASN A 83 -1.77 0.29 -12.20
C ASN A 83 -3.03 1.17 -12.30
N ALA A 84 -2.91 2.31 -12.96
CA ALA A 84 -4.02 3.17 -13.37
C ALA A 84 -4.56 2.83 -14.77
N GLY A 85 -4.18 1.67 -15.34
CA GLY A 85 -4.67 1.16 -16.61
C GLY A 85 -6.09 0.59 -16.53
N SER A 86 -6.45 -0.21 -17.52
CA SER A 86 -7.75 -0.90 -17.60
C SER A 86 -7.64 -2.42 -17.60
N GLU A 87 -6.43 -2.94 -17.51
CA GLU A 87 -6.10 -4.36 -17.57
C GLU A 87 -5.15 -4.72 -16.42
N ASN A 88 -5.21 -5.97 -15.97
CA ASN A 88 -4.24 -6.49 -15.01
C ASN A 88 -2.89 -6.63 -15.70
N VAL A 89 -1.81 -6.38 -14.98
CA VAL A 89 -0.45 -6.41 -15.56
C VAL A 89 0.50 -7.23 -14.73
N LYS A 90 1.42 -7.95 -15.39
CA LYS A 90 2.63 -8.44 -14.73
C LYS A 90 3.72 -7.37 -14.83
N VAL A 91 4.46 -7.19 -13.73
CA VAL A 91 5.49 -6.15 -13.62
C VAL A 91 6.84 -6.78 -13.35
N TRP A 92 7.86 -6.30 -14.05
CA TRP A 92 9.27 -6.63 -13.82
C TRP A 92 10.10 -5.37 -13.61
N LEU A 93 11.21 -5.53 -12.89
CA LEU A 93 12.24 -4.53 -12.75
C LEU A 93 13.53 -5.02 -13.39
N LYS A 94 14.07 -4.23 -14.32
CA LYS A 94 15.35 -4.46 -14.98
C LYS A 94 16.30 -3.31 -14.66
N SER A 95 17.58 -3.65 -14.60
CA SER A 95 18.69 -2.71 -14.46
C SER A 95 19.46 -2.68 -15.77
N GLU A 96 19.62 -1.50 -16.37
CA GLU A 96 20.40 -1.28 -17.59
C GLU A 96 21.68 -0.49 -17.29
N SER A 97 22.75 -0.87 -17.98
CA SER A 97 24.04 -0.19 -17.85
C SER A 97 24.02 1.12 -18.61
N VAL A 98 24.52 2.18 -17.96
CA VAL A 98 24.66 3.49 -18.60
C VAL A 98 25.94 3.53 -19.44
N GLU A 99 25.83 3.99 -20.68
CA GLU A 99 27.00 4.17 -21.55
C GLU A 99 27.93 5.25 -21.00
N GLY A 100 29.25 5.05 -21.15
CA GLY A 100 30.26 6.04 -20.76
C GLY A 100 30.68 6.03 -19.29
N LEU A 101 30.19 5.08 -18.48
CA LEU A 101 30.72 4.86 -17.13
C LEU A 101 32.19 4.42 -17.17
N THR A 102 33.01 5.07 -16.36
CA THR A 102 34.40 4.65 -16.14
C THR A 102 34.47 3.31 -15.41
N GLN A 103 35.61 2.62 -15.51
CA GLN A 103 35.82 1.36 -14.80
C GLN A 103 35.62 1.50 -13.28
N GLN A 104 36.11 2.60 -12.68
CA GLN A 104 35.93 2.83 -11.24
C GLN A 104 34.47 3.07 -10.85
N GLN A 105 33.68 3.72 -11.71
CA GLN A 105 32.24 3.90 -11.48
C GLN A 105 31.47 2.58 -11.55
N GLN A 106 31.89 1.66 -12.40
CA GLN A 106 31.35 0.30 -12.44
C GLN A 106 31.77 -0.51 -11.22
N GLU A 107 33.03 -0.39 -10.78
CA GLU A 107 33.52 -1.02 -9.55
C GLU A 107 32.76 -0.52 -8.31
N LEU A 108 32.44 0.77 -8.24
CA LEU A 108 31.57 1.33 -7.20
C LEU A 108 30.20 0.64 -7.19
N LEU A 109 29.52 0.55 -8.34
CA LEU A 109 28.19 -0.08 -8.43
C LEU A 109 28.21 -1.55 -8.03
N ASN A 110 29.29 -2.26 -8.37
CA ASN A 110 29.49 -3.66 -7.98
C ASN A 110 29.79 -3.83 -6.47
N SER A 111 30.27 -2.79 -5.81
CA SER A 111 30.68 -2.84 -4.41
C SER A 111 29.59 -2.38 -3.44
N LEU A 112 28.54 -1.71 -3.94
CA LEU A 112 27.40 -1.29 -3.13
C LEU A 112 26.32 -2.39 -3.13
N PRO A 113 26.06 -3.04 -1.99
CA PRO A 113 24.92 -3.96 -1.86
C PRO A 113 23.58 -3.22 -1.86
N MET A 114 22.59 -3.87 -2.46
CA MET A 114 21.23 -3.41 -2.61
C MET A 114 20.26 -4.56 -2.36
N LYS A 115 19.22 -4.29 -1.57
CA LYS A 115 18.13 -5.22 -1.30
C LYS A 115 16.79 -4.59 -1.70
N ILE A 116 15.98 -5.33 -2.43
CA ILE A 116 14.62 -4.94 -2.84
C ILE A 116 13.64 -5.91 -2.20
N THR A 117 12.69 -5.37 -1.43
CA THR A 117 11.65 -6.13 -0.74
C THR A 117 10.29 -5.61 -1.19
N ALA A 118 9.43 -6.49 -1.71
CA ALA A 118 8.04 -6.17 -1.95
C ALA A 118 7.23 -6.38 -0.68
N HIS A 119 6.33 -5.44 -0.40
CA HIS A 119 5.33 -5.54 0.64
C HIS A 119 4.03 -6.02 0.00
N MET A 120 3.56 -7.18 0.44
CA MET A 120 2.33 -7.81 -0.02
C MET A 120 1.14 -7.34 0.82
N GLN A 121 -0.07 -7.43 0.27
CA GLN A 121 -1.35 -7.11 0.94
C GLN A 121 -1.49 -7.69 2.33
N ASN A 122 -1.19 -8.99 2.45
CA ASN A 122 -1.41 -9.75 3.66
C ASN A 122 -0.41 -9.38 4.78
N GLY A 123 0.43 -8.36 4.56
CA GLY A 123 1.50 -7.92 5.44
C GLY A 123 2.80 -8.71 5.27
N ASP A 124 2.83 -9.72 4.39
CA ASP A 124 4.04 -10.47 4.11
C ASP A 124 5.05 -9.61 3.35
N LYS A 125 6.31 -9.92 3.56
CA LYS A 125 7.43 -9.27 2.90
C LYS A 125 8.21 -10.32 2.11
N THR A 126 8.39 -10.05 0.83
CA THR A 126 9.17 -10.93 -0.05
C THR A 126 10.42 -10.21 -0.52
N VAL A 127 11.58 -10.81 -0.27
CA VAL A 127 12.84 -10.32 -0.83
C VAL A 127 12.90 -10.72 -2.29
N LEU A 128 12.76 -9.73 -3.17
CA LEU A 128 12.81 -9.93 -4.61
C LEU A 128 14.25 -9.96 -5.13
N TYR A 129 15.13 -9.19 -4.49
CA TYR A 129 16.53 -9.05 -4.89
C TYR A 129 17.43 -8.72 -3.70
N ASP A 130 18.59 -9.37 -3.61
CA ASP A 130 19.68 -9.10 -2.66
C ASP A 130 21.02 -9.29 -3.40
N GLY A 131 21.53 -8.20 -3.93
CA GLY A 131 22.68 -8.18 -4.84
C GLY A 131 23.42 -6.85 -4.85
N THR A 132 24.09 -6.53 -5.94
CA THR A 132 24.83 -5.27 -6.12
C THR A 132 23.96 -4.19 -6.78
N THR A 133 24.29 -2.92 -6.60
CA THR A 133 23.60 -1.83 -7.33
C THR A 133 23.82 -1.90 -8.85
N ALA A 134 24.81 -2.66 -9.33
CA ALA A 134 24.99 -2.95 -10.76
C ALA A 134 23.96 -3.96 -11.32
N GLY A 135 23.17 -4.61 -10.46
CA GLY A 135 22.10 -5.51 -10.86
C GLY A 135 22.44 -7.00 -10.79
N ALA A 136 23.66 -7.36 -10.37
CA ALA A 136 24.07 -8.76 -10.18
C ALA A 136 23.63 -9.30 -8.82
N LEU A 137 22.87 -10.39 -8.82
CA LEU A 137 22.39 -11.11 -7.65
C LEU A 137 23.57 -11.74 -6.89
N VAL A 138 23.58 -11.58 -5.57
CA VAL A 138 24.70 -12.06 -4.73
C VAL A 138 24.23 -13.08 -3.70
N LYS A 139 23.03 -12.92 -3.14
CA LYS A 139 22.52 -13.77 -2.05
C LYS A 139 21.19 -14.44 -2.42
N ASN A 140 20.09 -13.78 -2.11
CA ASN A 140 18.73 -14.29 -2.19
C ASN A 140 17.90 -13.38 -3.10
N GLY A 141 16.95 -13.95 -3.82
CA GLY A 141 16.09 -13.19 -4.70
C GLY A 141 15.47 -14.11 -5.74
N THR A 142 14.59 -13.55 -6.55
CA THR A 142 13.89 -14.28 -7.59
C THR A 142 14.62 -14.23 -8.94
N GLY A 143 15.65 -13.38 -9.08
CA GLY A 143 16.51 -13.33 -10.27
C GLY A 143 17.54 -12.19 -10.26
N ASP A 144 18.33 -12.10 -11.34
CA ASP A 144 19.22 -10.98 -11.65
C ASP A 144 18.44 -9.81 -12.27
N LEU A 145 18.82 -8.57 -11.95
CA LEU A 145 18.20 -7.40 -12.58
C LEU A 145 18.69 -7.18 -14.03
N THR A 146 19.78 -7.85 -14.43
CA THR A 146 20.42 -7.66 -15.75
C THR A 146 19.97 -8.69 -16.80
N VAL A 147 18.97 -9.52 -16.52
CA VAL A 147 18.45 -10.50 -17.50
C VAL A 147 17.84 -9.76 -18.70
N GLU A 148 18.18 -10.22 -19.92
CA GLU A 148 17.96 -9.45 -21.16
C GLU A 148 16.47 -9.19 -21.48
N GLU A 149 15.62 -10.20 -21.32
CA GLU A 149 14.20 -10.15 -21.73
C GLU A 149 13.33 -9.44 -20.68
N HIS A 150 13.34 -9.97 -19.46
CA HIS A 150 12.65 -9.42 -18.31
C HIS A 150 13.60 -9.60 -17.10
N GLY A 151 13.81 -8.56 -16.31
CA GLY A 151 14.65 -8.62 -15.12
C GLY A 151 13.98 -9.42 -14.00
N VAL A 152 13.96 -8.87 -12.78
CA VAL A 152 13.29 -9.49 -11.64
C VAL A 152 11.79 -9.29 -11.74
N SER A 153 11.02 -10.39 -11.69
CA SER A 153 9.56 -10.32 -11.57
C SER A 153 9.17 -9.75 -10.22
N LEU A 154 8.37 -8.69 -10.23
CA LEU A 154 7.79 -8.10 -9.03
C LEU A 154 6.49 -8.80 -8.65
N GLY A 155 5.76 -9.33 -9.63
CA GLY A 155 4.44 -9.97 -9.44
C GLY A 155 3.42 -9.40 -10.44
N TRP A 156 2.14 -9.58 -10.15
CA TRP A 156 1.06 -9.02 -10.96
C TRP A 156 0.25 -7.99 -10.18
N LEU A 157 -0.25 -6.98 -10.88
CA LEU A 157 -0.91 -5.82 -10.31
C LEU A 157 -2.27 -5.62 -10.97
N GLU A 158 -3.33 -5.74 -10.18
CA GLU A 158 -4.70 -5.50 -10.61
C GLU A 158 -4.93 -4.05 -11.05
N THR A 159 -5.93 -3.89 -11.90
CA THR A 159 -6.42 -2.58 -12.30
C THR A 159 -6.87 -1.76 -11.09
N GLY A 160 -6.32 -0.55 -10.95
CA GLY A 160 -6.63 0.38 -9.86
C GLY A 160 -5.76 0.20 -8.61
N ASN A 161 -4.94 -0.85 -8.56
CA ASN A 161 -4.13 -1.18 -7.39
C ASN A 161 -2.68 -0.71 -7.49
N TYR A 162 -1.97 -0.79 -6.35
CA TYR A 162 -0.54 -0.49 -6.27
C TYR A 162 0.22 -1.51 -5.44
N ALA A 163 1.54 -1.55 -5.64
CA ALA A 163 2.48 -2.29 -4.82
C ALA A 163 3.56 -1.36 -4.29
N THR A 164 4.07 -1.63 -3.08
CA THR A 164 5.16 -0.86 -2.48
C THR A 164 6.44 -1.68 -2.38
N LEU A 165 7.52 -1.15 -2.95
CA LEU A 165 8.86 -1.69 -2.83
C LEU A 165 9.66 -0.91 -1.79
N GLU A 166 10.29 -1.64 -0.87
CA GLU A 166 11.35 -1.13 0.00
C GLU A 166 12.71 -1.46 -0.63
N VAL A 167 13.46 -0.43 -0.99
CA VAL A 167 14.83 -0.57 -1.52
C VAL A 167 15.80 -0.06 -0.47
N VAL A 168 16.78 -0.90 -0.13
CA VAL A 168 17.83 -0.57 0.84
C VAL A 168 19.18 -0.64 0.16
N ILE A 169 19.94 0.46 0.18
CA ILE A 169 21.31 0.52 -0.33
C ILE A 169 22.24 0.86 0.83
N SER A 170 23.41 0.21 0.88
CA SER A 170 24.40 0.49 1.92
C SER A 170 25.81 0.57 1.35
N ALA A 171 26.67 1.34 2.01
CA ALA A 171 28.10 1.37 1.75
C ALA A 171 28.81 0.59 2.88
N PRO A 172 29.27 -0.64 2.64
CA PRO A 172 29.93 -1.43 3.68
C PRO A 172 31.29 -0.84 4.06
N VAL A 173 31.74 -1.05 5.29
CA VAL A 173 33.07 -0.56 5.77
C VAL A 173 34.22 -1.06 4.88
N THR A 174 34.03 -2.21 4.24
CA THR A 174 35.02 -2.84 3.35
C THR A 174 35.27 -2.06 2.06
N ILE A 175 34.39 -1.14 1.67
CA ILE A 175 34.52 -0.35 0.43
C ILE A 175 35.55 0.79 0.55
N GLY A 176 36.05 1.06 1.75
CA GLY A 176 37.11 2.04 1.99
C GLY A 176 36.79 3.47 1.51
N ASN A 177 37.85 4.22 1.20
CA ASN A 177 37.78 5.63 0.78
C ASN A 177 38.09 5.82 -0.71
N GLU A 178 38.39 4.76 -1.44
CA GLU A 178 38.74 4.79 -2.86
C GLU A 178 37.64 5.37 -3.76
N PHE A 179 36.39 5.29 -3.33
CA PHE A 179 35.23 5.86 -4.04
C PHE A 179 34.72 7.16 -3.40
N GLN A 180 35.49 7.79 -2.53
CA GLN A 180 35.09 9.04 -1.88
C GLN A 180 34.81 10.13 -2.92
N SER A 181 33.66 10.81 -2.78
CA SER A 181 33.18 11.84 -3.72
C SER A 181 32.92 11.35 -5.15
N MET A 182 32.91 10.03 -5.37
CA MET A 182 32.55 9.44 -6.65
C MET A 182 31.03 9.34 -6.76
N ASN A 183 30.53 9.57 -7.98
CA ASN A 183 29.14 9.31 -8.33
C ASN A 183 29.08 8.27 -9.45
N SER A 184 28.02 7.48 -9.43
CA SER A 184 27.69 6.52 -10.48
C SER A 184 26.18 6.48 -10.63
N MET A 185 25.70 5.83 -11.69
CA MET A 185 24.28 5.74 -12.01
C MET A 185 23.96 4.44 -12.72
N VAL A 186 22.71 4.03 -12.62
CA VAL A 186 22.15 2.86 -13.27
C VAL A 186 20.73 3.20 -13.69
N ASP A 187 20.31 2.72 -14.85
CA ASP A 187 18.95 2.95 -15.33
C ASP A 187 18.05 1.83 -14.83
N TRP A 188 16.98 2.21 -14.12
CA TRP A 188 15.93 1.29 -13.69
C TRP A 188 14.77 1.35 -14.68
N VAL A 189 14.45 0.18 -15.24
CA VAL A 189 13.42 0.01 -16.26
C VAL A 189 12.33 -0.88 -15.70
N PHE A 190 11.11 -0.37 -15.63
CA PHE A 190 9.94 -1.13 -15.25
C PHE A 190 9.31 -1.69 -16.53
N VAL A 191 9.29 -3.00 -16.68
CA VAL A 191 8.64 -3.65 -17.81
C VAL A 191 7.26 -4.09 -17.36
N VAL A 192 6.23 -3.84 -18.17
CA VAL A 192 4.88 -4.32 -17.91
C VAL A 192 4.31 -5.08 -19.10
N GLU A 193 3.57 -6.14 -18.80
CA GLU A 193 2.89 -6.97 -19.78
C GLU A 193 1.44 -7.15 -19.31
N GLY A 194 0.48 -6.82 -20.17
CA GLY A 194 -0.94 -7.06 -19.91
C GLY A 194 -1.22 -8.56 -19.80
N ILE A 195 -2.07 -8.94 -18.86
CA ILE A 195 -2.53 -10.32 -18.69
C ILE A 195 -4.05 -10.37 -18.87
N ASP A 196 -4.52 -11.19 -19.81
CA ASP A 196 -5.95 -11.41 -20.07
C ASP A 196 -6.60 -12.34 -19.03
N GLU A 197 -5.81 -13.18 -18.35
CA GLU A 197 -6.25 -14.13 -17.32
C GLU A 197 -5.27 -14.14 -16.14
N GLU A 198 -5.77 -14.28 -14.90
CA GLU A 198 -4.95 -14.41 -13.69
C GLU A 198 -4.03 -15.64 -13.83
N PRO A 199 -2.69 -15.47 -13.76
CA PRO A 199 -1.78 -16.61 -13.85
C PRO A 199 -1.83 -17.43 -12.55
N ASP A 200 -2.25 -18.68 -12.63
CA ASP A 200 -2.45 -19.63 -11.51
C ASP A 200 -1.24 -19.78 -10.54
N ASP A 201 -0.02 -19.37 -10.92
CA ASP A 201 1.24 -19.64 -10.20
C ASP A 201 2.08 -18.38 -9.83
N VAL A 202 1.52 -17.16 -9.87
CA VAL A 202 2.27 -15.91 -9.56
C VAL A 202 1.69 -15.22 -8.32
N PRO A 203 2.53 -14.82 -7.34
CA PRO A 203 2.04 -14.10 -6.17
C PRO A 203 1.41 -12.76 -6.54
N ASP A 204 0.24 -12.49 -5.96
CA ASP A 204 -0.46 -11.21 -6.00
C ASP A 204 0.20 -10.20 -5.04
N ILE A 205 0.45 -8.98 -5.54
CA ILE A 205 1.19 -7.93 -4.85
C ILE A 205 0.38 -6.64 -4.64
N THR A 206 -0.94 -6.68 -4.85
CA THR A 206 -1.83 -5.50 -4.80
C THR A 206 -1.95 -4.93 -3.37
N ASP A 207 -2.84 -3.95 -3.09
CA ASP A 207 -3.14 -3.42 -1.73
C ASP A 207 -4.66 -3.18 -1.60
N ASP A 208 -5.42 -4.27 -1.52
CA ASP A 208 -6.88 -4.26 -1.45
C ASP A 208 -7.35 -4.88 -0.13
N GLU A 209 -7.45 -4.06 0.91
CA GLU A 209 -8.65 -4.03 1.75
C GLU A 209 -8.90 -2.61 2.29
N ILE A 210 -9.77 -1.86 1.62
CA ILE A 210 -10.75 -1.10 2.40
C ILE A 210 -11.73 -2.17 2.92
N PRO A 211 -11.79 -2.49 4.22
CA PRO A 211 -12.77 -3.45 4.69
C PRO A 211 -14.16 -2.86 4.46
N GLN A 212 -14.89 -3.42 3.49
CA GLN A 212 -16.32 -3.18 3.37
C GLN A 212 -17.05 -4.03 4.43
N THR A 213 -16.84 -3.74 5.72
CA THR A 213 -17.63 -4.34 6.81
C THR A 213 -19.00 -3.66 6.89
N GLY A 214 -19.83 -3.94 5.90
CA GLY A 214 -21.28 -3.78 5.98
C GLY A 214 -21.91 -5.08 6.43
N ASP A 215 -21.46 -5.62 7.57
CA ASP A 215 -22.03 -6.81 8.18
C ASP A 215 -23.52 -6.54 8.48
N THR A 216 -24.41 -7.07 7.61
CA THR A 216 -25.87 -6.86 7.65
C THR A 216 -26.52 -7.46 8.90
N THR A 217 -25.73 -8.09 9.76
CA THR A 217 -26.11 -8.69 11.03
C THR A 217 -26.67 -7.67 12.05
N PHE A 218 -26.38 -6.37 11.89
CA PHE A 218 -26.90 -5.32 12.79
C PHE A 218 -28.29 -4.76 12.43
N VAL A 219 -28.85 -5.09 11.26
CA VAL A 219 -30.18 -4.59 10.87
C VAL A 219 -31.29 -5.28 11.69
N LEU A 220 -31.12 -6.56 12.01
CA LEU A 220 -32.07 -7.36 12.79
C LEU A 220 -32.37 -6.80 14.20
N PRO A 221 -31.37 -6.50 15.05
CA PRO A 221 -31.63 -5.91 16.37
C PRO A 221 -32.20 -4.48 16.29
N ALA A 222 -31.80 -3.69 15.29
CA ALA A 222 -32.32 -2.32 15.10
C ALA A 222 -33.81 -2.32 14.70
N VAL A 223 -34.22 -3.20 13.77
CA VAL A 223 -35.63 -3.32 13.34
C VAL A 223 -36.52 -3.87 14.47
N LEU A 224 -36.03 -4.85 15.25
CA LEU A 224 -36.75 -5.37 16.43
C LEU A 224 -36.94 -4.28 17.51
N GLY A 225 -35.94 -3.44 17.73
CA GLY A 225 -36.03 -2.31 18.67
C GLY A 225 -37.11 -1.29 18.26
N VAL A 226 -37.19 -0.98 16.97
CA VAL A 226 -38.21 -0.06 16.43
C VAL A 226 -39.62 -0.66 16.56
N LEU A 227 -39.82 -1.93 16.25
CA LEU A 227 -41.13 -2.60 16.35
C LEU A 227 -41.65 -2.67 17.79
N LEU A 228 -40.78 -2.97 18.77
CA LEU A 228 -41.15 -2.98 20.19
C LEU A 228 -41.56 -1.58 20.68
N SER A 229 -40.86 -0.53 20.23
CA SER A 229 -41.16 0.86 20.61
C SER A 229 -42.54 1.32 20.10
N ILE A 230 -42.92 0.94 18.87
CA ILE A 230 -44.24 1.27 18.30
C ILE A 230 -45.34 0.53 19.07
N GLY A 231 -45.12 -0.74 19.44
CA GLY A 231 -46.08 -1.51 20.24
C GLY A 231 -46.41 -0.86 21.58
N VAL A 232 -45.40 -0.32 22.28
CA VAL A 232 -45.59 0.38 23.56
C VAL A 232 -46.36 1.69 23.39
N ILE A 233 -46.10 2.44 22.31
CA ILE A 233 -46.80 3.69 22.01
C ILE A 233 -48.28 3.43 21.70
N VAL A 234 -48.59 2.40 20.90
CA VAL A 234 -49.97 2.01 20.57
C VAL A 234 -50.71 1.54 21.83
N ALA A 235 -50.08 0.73 22.69
CA ALA A 235 -50.66 0.29 23.95
C ALA A 235 -51.00 1.46 24.88
N LEU A 236 -50.11 2.47 24.97
CA LEU A 236 -50.34 3.69 25.76
C LEU A 236 -51.48 4.54 25.20
N LEU A 237 -51.63 4.63 23.87
CA LEU A 237 -52.74 5.35 23.23
C LEU A 237 -54.08 4.65 23.44
N VAL A 238 -54.11 3.32 23.32
CA VAL A 238 -55.32 2.52 23.61
C VAL A 238 -55.70 2.61 25.09
N TYR A 239 -54.73 2.61 25.99
CA TYR A 239 -54.97 2.79 27.42
C TYR A 239 -55.49 4.19 27.77
N ARG A 240 -55.02 5.24 27.07
CA ARG A 240 -55.60 6.60 27.17
C ARG A 240 -57.05 6.65 26.73
N LYS A 241 -57.42 5.94 25.66
CA LYS A 241 -58.79 5.93 25.11
C LYS A 241 -59.76 5.16 26.00
N LYS A 242 -59.32 4.13 26.73
CA LYS A 242 -60.17 3.40 27.71
C LYS A 242 -60.37 4.13 29.04
N ARG A 243 -59.57 5.17 29.33
CA ARG A 243 -59.65 5.97 30.57
C ARG A 243 -60.25 7.38 30.37
N ALA A 244 -60.62 7.73 29.14
CA ALA A 244 -61.41 8.92 28.80
C ALA A 244 -62.86 8.48 28.62
#